data_AF-A0A915DHE1-F1
#
_entry.id   AF-A0A915DHE1-F1
#
_cell.length_a   1.000
_cell.length_b   1.000
_cell.length_c   1.000
_cell.angle_alpha   90.00
_cell.angle_beta   90.00
_cell.angle_gamma   90.00
#
_symmetry.space_group_name_H-M   'P 1'
#
loop_
_entity.id
_entity.type
_entity.pdbx_description
1 polymer ?
#
loop_
_entity_poly.entity_id
_entity_poly.type
_entity_poly.pdbx_seq_one_letter_code
_entity_poly.pdbx_strand_id
1 'polypeptide(L)'
;MVPRSVRKKRKPSKRDERRISKEASNSTESANEIKRELDLQVSKTSVLRSLWRNENLVHVKLNPAPRILLHHIEGRLKFARDNMSRDC
;
A
#
# COMPACT_ATOMS: atom_id res chain seq x y z
N MET A 1 27.98 -13.04 36.98
CA MET A 1 26.69 -12.37 36.68
C MET A 1 26.87 -11.60 35.37
N VAL A 2 26.40 -12.15 34.24
CA VAL A 2 26.59 -11.51 32.92
C VAL A 2 25.58 -10.37 32.77
N PRO A 3 26.00 -9.14 32.42
CA PRO A 3 25.05 -8.05 32.23
C PRO A 3 24.10 -8.39 31.09
N ARG A 4 22.79 -8.29 31.34
CA ARG A 4 21.78 -8.38 30.28
C ARG A 4 22.11 -7.31 29.24
N SER A 5 22.50 -7.73 28.05
CA SER A 5 22.59 -6.86 26.87
C SER A 5 21.30 -6.05 26.74
N VAL A 6 21.39 -4.73 26.90
CA VAL A 6 20.27 -3.81 26.70
C VAL A 6 20.00 -3.75 25.20
N ARG A 7 19.08 -4.60 24.71
CA ARG A 7 18.70 -4.59 23.29
C ARG A 7 18.12 -3.21 22.95
N LYS A 8 18.73 -2.54 21.97
CA LYS A 8 18.27 -1.25 21.46
C LYS A 8 16.78 -1.34 21.11
N LYS A 9 15.96 -0.43 21.64
CA LYS A 9 14.52 -0.38 21.34
C LYS A 9 14.33 -0.34 19.82
N ARG A 10 13.50 -1.23 19.31
CA ARG A 10 13.18 -1.31 17.88
C ARG A 10 12.41 -0.03 17.48
N LYS A 11 12.77 0.51 16.31
CA LYS A 11 11.99 1.50 15.58
C LYS A 11 11.46 0.80 14.32
N PRO A 12 10.19 1.01 13.91
CA PRO A 12 9.15 1.84 14.53
C PRO A 12 8.58 1.26 15.84
N SER A 13 7.83 2.05 16.61
CA SER A 13 7.21 1.56 17.86
C SER A 13 6.08 0.58 17.57
N LYS A 14 5.65 -0.25 18.54
CA LYS A 14 4.50 -1.15 18.34
C LYS A 14 3.22 -0.43 17.89
N ARG A 15 3.02 0.82 18.32
CA ARG A 15 1.89 1.65 17.89
C ARG A 15 2.02 2.03 16.43
N ASP A 16 3.21 2.45 16.03
CA ASP A 16 3.51 2.82 14.64
C ASP A 16 3.45 1.61 13.72
N GLU A 17 3.93 0.43 14.15
CA GLU A 17 3.80 -0.84 13.42
C GLU A 17 2.32 -1.14 13.13
N ARG A 18 1.42 -0.92 14.10
CA ARG A 18 -0.04 -1.07 13.89
C ARG A 18 -0.61 -0.04 12.93
N ARG A 19 -0.15 1.21 12.98
CA ARG A 19 -0.60 2.27 12.04
C ARG A 19 -0.15 1.94 10.62
N ILE A 20 1.12 1.56 10.44
CA ILE A 20 1.69 1.10 9.16
C ILE A 20 0.88 -0.08 8.61
N SER A 21 0.58 -1.06 9.47
CA SER A 21 -0.26 -2.22 9.10
C SER A 21 -1.65 -1.81 8.65
N LYS A 22 -2.28 -0.87 9.35
CA LYS A 22 -3.63 -0.41 9.03
C LYS A 22 -3.62 0.31 7.68
N GLU A 23 -2.66 1.18 7.44
CA GLU A 23 -2.56 1.94 6.19
C GLU A 23 -2.32 1.02 4.99
N ALA A 24 -1.33 0.12 5.11
CA ALA A 24 -1.01 -0.85 4.07
C ALA A 24 -2.14 -1.86 3.79
N SER A 25 -3.05 -2.08 4.74
CA SER A 25 -4.20 -2.97 4.54
C SER A 25 -5.36 -2.28 3.81
N ASN A 26 -5.45 -0.95 3.88
CA ASN A 26 -6.57 -0.19 3.32
C ASN A 26 -6.20 0.55 2.02
N SER A 27 -4.92 0.57 1.65
CA SER A 27 -4.43 1.28 0.47
C SER A 27 -3.31 0.52 -0.25
N THR A 28 -3.07 0.88 -1.50
CA THR A 28 -1.96 0.37 -2.34
C THR A 28 -0.75 1.32 -2.32
N GLU A 29 -0.61 2.11 -1.26
CA GLU A 29 0.49 3.07 -1.13
C GLU A 29 1.86 2.40 -1.04
N SER A 30 2.87 3.11 -1.54
CA SER A 30 4.26 2.71 -1.35
C SER A 30 4.72 2.95 0.09
N ALA A 31 5.75 2.22 0.53
CA ALA A 31 6.33 2.40 1.87
C ALA A 31 6.87 3.83 2.15
N ASN A 32 7.16 4.61 1.10
CA ASN A 32 7.54 6.02 1.26
C ASN A 32 6.34 6.92 1.48
N GLU A 33 5.22 6.64 0.83
CA GLU A 33 3.96 7.36 1.00
C GLU A 33 3.41 7.11 2.40
N ILE A 34 3.32 5.84 2.82
CA ILE A 34 2.94 5.47 4.20
C ILE A 34 3.81 6.17 5.24
N LYS A 35 5.14 6.25 4.99
CA LYS A 35 6.05 6.96 5.88
C LYS A 35 5.67 8.45 6.00
N ARG A 36 5.38 9.09 4.87
CA ARG A 36 5.06 10.51 4.77
C ARG A 36 3.69 10.82 5.39
N GLU A 37 2.68 10.00 5.08
CA GLU A 37 1.32 10.16 5.58
C GLU A 37 1.24 9.97 7.11
N LEU A 38 1.97 8.99 7.64
CA LEU A 38 2.01 8.73 9.08
C LEU A 38 3.04 9.60 9.84
N ASP A 39 3.74 10.51 9.15
CA ASP A 39 4.84 11.36 9.65
C ASP A 39 5.87 10.58 10.48
N LEU A 40 6.34 9.45 9.93
CA LEU A 40 7.24 8.55 10.66
C LEU A 40 8.69 8.98 10.48
N GLN A 41 9.35 9.26 11.62
CA GLN A 41 10.79 9.54 11.72
C GLN A 41 11.65 8.26 11.65
N VAL A 42 11.40 7.43 10.63
CA VAL A 42 12.12 6.19 10.34
C VAL A 42 12.50 6.10 8.86
N SER A 43 13.45 5.23 8.53
CA SER A 43 13.79 4.95 7.14
C SER A 43 12.67 4.17 6.43
N LYS A 44 12.54 4.34 5.10
CA LYS A 44 11.70 3.50 4.23
C LYS A 44 11.92 2.01 4.48
N THR A 45 13.17 1.61 4.63
CA THR A 45 13.57 0.23 4.90
C THR A 45 13.03 -0.30 6.22
N SER A 46 12.87 0.57 7.22
CA SER A 46 12.27 0.19 8.51
C SER A 46 10.77 -0.04 8.38
N VAL A 47 10.07 0.79 7.58
CA VAL A 47 8.65 0.58 7.25
C VAL A 47 8.47 -0.73 6.49
N LEU A 48 9.28 -0.99 5.46
CA LEU A 48 9.25 -2.26 4.73
C LEU A 48 9.47 -3.45 5.66
N ARG A 49 10.50 -3.41 6.53
CA ARG A 49 10.74 -4.48 7.50
C ARG A 49 9.56 -4.69 8.45
N SER A 50 8.83 -3.63 8.81
CA SER A 50 7.60 -3.75 9.60
C SER A 50 6.50 -4.48 8.84
N LEU A 51 6.31 -4.15 7.56
CA LEU A 51 5.30 -4.79 6.70
C LEU A 51 5.60 -6.27 6.45
N TRP A 52 6.86 -6.60 6.13
CA TRP A 52 7.30 -7.98 5.88
C TRP A 52 7.23 -8.88 7.12
N ARG A 53 7.36 -8.31 8.32
CA ARG A 53 7.24 -9.06 9.57
C ARG A 53 5.79 -9.29 10.00
N ASN A 54 4.85 -8.56 9.41
CA ASN A 54 3.46 -8.67 9.81
C ASN A 54 2.83 -9.88 9.12
N GLU A 55 2.60 -10.93 9.89
CA GLU A 55 2.01 -12.19 9.43
C GLU A 55 0.55 -12.05 8.97
N ASN A 56 -0.13 -10.95 9.34
CA ASN A 56 -1.52 -10.69 8.95
C ASN A 56 -1.64 -10.06 7.55
N LEU A 57 -0.53 -9.68 6.92
CA LEU A 57 -0.53 -9.07 5.59
C LEU A 57 -0.11 -10.09 4.53
N VAL A 58 -0.91 -10.18 3.47
CA VAL A 58 -0.58 -10.97 2.28
C VAL A 58 0.08 -10.05 1.25
N HIS A 59 1.31 -10.37 0.88
CA HIS A 59 2.08 -9.60 -0.09
C HIS A 59 1.84 -10.15 -1.50
N VAL A 60 1.26 -9.34 -2.37
CA VAL A 60 0.94 -9.73 -3.75
C VAL A 60 1.59 -8.77 -4.73
N LYS A 61 2.10 -9.29 -5.84
CA LYS A 61 2.50 -8.47 -6.97
C LYS A 61 1.26 -8.06 -7.76
N LEU A 62 1.04 -6.75 -7.91
CA LEU A 62 -0.02 -6.25 -8.77
C LEU A 62 0.30 -6.60 -10.23
N ASN A 63 -0.67 -7.22 -10.90
CA ASN A 63 -0.58 -7.39 -12.34
C ASN A 63 -0.79 -6.04 -13.01
N PRO A 64 0.01 -5.70 -14.06
CA PRO A 64 -0.22 -4.47 -14.80
C PRO A 64 -1.63 -4.46 -15.38
N ALA A 65 -2.26 -3.29 -15.38
CA ALA A 65 -3.54 -3.13 -16.04
C ALA A 65 -3.42 -3.50 -17.52
N PRO A 66 -4.45 -4.12 -18.13
CA PRO A 66 -4.43 -4.45 -19.54
C PRO A 66 -4.25 -3.18 -20.37
N ARG A 67 -3.52 -3.30 -21.49
CA ARG A 67 -3.32 -2.16 -22.39
C ARG A 67 -4.64 -1.81 -23.06
N ILE A 68 -5.00 -0.52 -23.01
CA ILE A 68 -6.15 -0.01 -23.74
C ILE A 68 -5.73 0.16 -25.21
N LEU A 69 -6.23 -0.73 -26.08
CA LEU A 69 -6.04 -0.70 -27.52
C LEU A 69 -7.13 0.15 -28.18
N LEU A 70 -6.92 0.52 -29.45
CA LEU A 70 -7.84 1.39 -30.19
C LEU A 70 -9.30 0.88 -30.19
N HIS A 71 -9.50 -0.43 -30.42
CA HIS A 71 -10.83 -1.04 -30.41
C HIS A 71 -11.51 -0.96 -29.03
N HIS A 72 -10.75 -0.95 -27.92
CA HIS A 72 -11.32 -0.72 -26.59
C HIS A 72 -11.85 0.72 -26.46
N ILE A 73 -11.12 1.70 -27.02
CA ILE A 73 -11.54 3.11 -27.01
C ILE A 73 -12.80 3.30 -27.85
N GLU A 74 -12.82 2.74 -29.06
CA GLU A 74 -14.00 2.76 -29.94
C GLU A 74 -15.22 2.12 -29.29
N GLY A 75 -15.04 0.95 -28.66
CA GLY A 75 -16.09 0.27 -27.92
C GLY A 75 -16.62 1.10 -26.75
N ARG A 76 -15.74 1.73 -25.96
CA ARG A 76 -16.13 2.63 -24.86
C ARG A 76 -16.90 3.85 -25.37
N LEU A 77 -16.46 4.45 -26.48
CA LEU A 77 -17.14 5.59 -27.09
C LEU A 77 -18.51 5.20 -27.64
N LYS A 78 -18.61 4.06 -28.31
CA LYS A 78 -19.89 3.53 -28.81
C LYS A 78 -20.85 3.29 -27.64
N PHE A 79 -20.40 2.60 -26.59
CA PHE A 79 -21.20 2.38 -25.39
C PHE A 79 -21.68 3.70 -24.78
N ALA A 80 -20.79 4.70 -24.64
CA ALA A 80 -21.18 6.00 -24.09
C ALA A 80 -22.24 6.70 -24.95
N ARG A 81 -22.12 6.66 -26.29
CA ARG A 81 -23.13 7.22 -27.20
C ARG A 81 -24.47 6.50 -27.08
N ASP A 82 -24.45 5.17 -27.10
CA ASP A 82 -25.65 4.33 -27.07
C ASP A 82 -26.40 4.40 -25.72
N ASN A 83 -25.74 4.83 -24.65
CA ASN A 83 -26.30 4.89 -23.30
C ASN A 83 -26.45 6.33 -22.77
N MET A 84 -26.21 7.35 -23.60
CA MET A 84 -26.22 8.75 -23.17
C MET A 84 -27.57 9.22 -22.60
N SER A 85 -28.68 8.57 -23.00
CA SER A 85 -30.05 8.90 -22.59
C SER A 85 -30.73 7.80 -21.75
N ARG A 86 -29.97 6.87 -21.17
CA ARG A 86 -30.56 5.73 -20.43
C ARG A 86 -30.86 6.02 -18.96
N ASP A 87 -30.29 7.09 -18.41
CA ASP A 87 -30.49 7.53 -17.01
C ASP A 87 -31.32 8.81 -16.89
N CYS A 88 -32.03 9.22 -17.95
CA CYS A 88 -32.97 10.36 -17.95
C CYS A 88 -34.43 9.91 -18.03
#